data_AF-A0A5E4BU24-F1
#
_entry.id   AF-A0A5E4BU24-F1
#
_cell.length_a   1.000
_cell.length_b   1.000
_cell.length_c   1.000
_cell.angle_alpha   90.00
_cell.angle_beta   90.00
_cell.angle_gamma   90.00
#
_symmetry.space_group_name_H-M   'P 1'
#
loop_
_entity.id
_entity.type
_entity.pdbx_description
1 polymer ?
#
loop_
_entity_poly.entity_id
_entity_poly.type
_entity_poly.pdbx_seq_one_letter_code
_entity_poly.pdbx_strand_id
1 'polypeptide(L)'
;HLKTPLKTLSVTNFPLSDSDWNYLSLCPNTSQLKHLELRDIRQTYFSLEPLIILLDSTTTTLENLDFEACGITDFQLQALLPALRH
;
A
#
# COMPACT_ATOMS: atom_id res chain seq x y z
N HIS A 1 -6.43 -10.13 -15.16
CA HIS A 1 -7.40 -9.55 -14.22
C HIS A 1 -8.01 -10.64 -13.36
N LEU A 2 -7.87 -10.52 -12.04
CA LEU A 2 -8.56 -11.42 -11.10
C LEU A 2 -10.07 -11.14 -11.16
N LYS A 3 -10.89 -12.19 -11.08
CA LYS A 3 -12.36 -12.03 -11.12
C LYS A 3 -12.94 -11.55 -9.80
N THR A 4 -12.18 -11.64 -8.71
CA THR A 4 -12.61 -11.32 -7.35
C THR A 4 -11.70 -10.25 -6.73
N PRO A 5 -12.24 -9.38 -5.87
CA PRO A 5 -11.44 -8.45 -5.09
C PRO A 5 -10.45 -9.20 -4.20
N LEU A 6 -9.22 -8.68 -4.14
CA LEU A 6 -8.15 -9.19 -3.30
C LEU A 6 -8.43 -8.83 -1.84
N LYS A 7 -8.15 -9.76 -0.91
CA LYS A 7 -8.32 -9.53 0.53
C LYS A 7 -7.01 -9.26 1.26
N THR A 8 -5.93 -9.88 0.80
CA THR A 8 -4.58 -9.66 1.34
C THR A 8 -3.63 -9.33 0.20
N LEU A 9 -2.89 -8.25 0.34
CA LEU A 9 -1.73 -7.93 -0.48
C LEU A 9 -0.52 -7.96 0.45
N SER A 10 0.34 -8.96 0.27
CA SER A 10 1.58 -9.10 1.04
C SER A 10 2.76 -9.08 0.09
N VAL A 11 3.66 -8.12 0.28
CA VAL A 11 4.86 -7.93 -0.53
C VAL A 11 6.06 -7.95 0.41
N THR A 12 6.94 -8.94 0.26
CA THR A 12 8.10 -9.13 1.12
C THR A 12 9.37 -9.25 0.28
N ASN A 13 10.44 -8.54 0.65
CA ASN A 13 11.77 -8.61 0.00
C ASN A 13 11.74 -8.36 -1.53
N PHE A 14 10.75 -7.62 -2.04
CA PHE A 14 10.58 -7.39 -3.47
C PHE A 14 10.65 -5.90 -3.81
N PRO A 15 11.56 -5.49 -4.71
CA PRO A 15 11.63 -4.11 -5.14
C PRO A 15 10.49 -3.82 -6.14
N LEU A 16 9.40 -3.24 -5.66
CA LEU A 16 8.32 -2.73 -6.51
C LEU A 16 8.79 -1.50 -7.28
N SER A 17 8.70 -1.50 -8.61
CA SER A 17 8.93 -0.28 -9.39
C SER A 17 7.79 0.72 -9.20
N ASP A 18 8.00 1.99 -9.58
CA ASP A 18 6.91 2.98 -9.61
C ASP A 18 5.73 2.51 -10.47
N SER A 19 5.98 1.79 -11.56
CA SER A 19 4.92 1.22 -12.39
C SER A 19 4.14 0.11 -11.70
N ASP A 20 4.80 -0.73 -10.89
CA ASP A 20 4.11 -1.76 -10.10
C ASP A 20 3.21 -1.11 -9.06
N TRP A 21 3.71 -0.07 -8.39
CA TRP A 21 2.95 0.71 -7.41
C TRP A 21 1.72 1.39 -8.01
N ASN A 22 1.91 2.08 -9.15
CA ASN A 22 0.82 2.70 -9.88
C ASN A 22 -0.22 1.69 -10.36
N TYR A 23 0.22 0.50 -10.78
CA TYR A 23 -0.70 -0.55 -11.16
C TYR A 23 -1.52 -1.04 -9.96
N LEU A 24 -0.87 -1.31 -8.82
CA LEU A 24 -1.52 -1.80 -7.61
C LEU A 24 -2.53 -0.78 -7.03
N SER A 25 -2.19 0.51 -7.05
CA SER A 25 -3.05 1.57 -6.52
C SER A 25 -4.29 1.83 -7.37
N LEU A 26 -4.20 1.62 -8.69
CA LEU A 26 -5.30 1.83 -9.63
C LEU A 26 -6.07 0.54 -9.96
N CYS A 27 -5.62 -0.61 -9.49
CA CYS A 27 -6.25 -1.89 -9.77
C CYS A 27 -7.61 -2.00 -9.06
N PRO A 28 -8.74 -2.20 -9.76
CA PRO A 28 -10.04 -2.34 -9.10
C PRO A 28 -10.08 -3.49 -8.08
N ASN A 29 -9.25 -4.51 -8.30
CA ASN A 29 -9.15 -5.66 -7.42
C ASN A 29 -8.56 -5.33 -6.03
N THR A 30 -7.83 -4.24 -5.85
CA THR A 30 -7.23 -3.87 -4.56
C THR A 30 -8.12 -2.98 -3.69
N SER A 31 -9.19 -2.41 -4.25
CA SER A 31 -10.16 -1.55 -3.54
C SER A 31 -10.90 -2.17 -2.35
N GLN A 32 -10.78 -3.48 -2.12
CA GLN A 32 -11.42 -4.17 -0.99
C GLN A 32 -10.42 -4.98 -0.14
N LEU A 33 -9.17 -4.54 -0.14
CA LEU A 33 -8.15 -5.12 0.72
C LEU A 33 -8.55 -4.98 2.18
N LYS A 34 -8.35 -6.07 2.91
CA LYS A 34 -8.44 -6.14 4.36
C LYS A 34 -7.08 -6.07 5.01
N HIS A 35 -6.06 -6.61 4.36
CA HIS A 35 -4.71 -6.67 4.90
C HIS A 35 -3.71 -6.18 3.84
N LEU A 36 -2.97 -5.13 4.19
CA LEU A 36 -1.84 -4.63 3.41
C LEU A 36 -0.56 -4.83 4.22
N GLU A 37 0.31 -5.69 3.73
CA GLU A 37 1.58 -6.01 4.37
C GLU A 37 2.71 -5.71 3.41
N LEU A 38 3.57 -4.76 3.78
CA LEU A 38 4.79 -4.45 3.05
C LEU A 38 5.96 -4.70 3.99
N ARG A 39 6.88 -5.57 3.58
CA ARG A 39 8.00 -5.99 4.41
C ARG A 39 9.32 -5.96 3.66
N ASP A 40 10.33 -5.32 4.26
CA ASP A 40 11.68 -5.18 3.68
C ASP A 40 11.67 -4.67 2.21
N ILE A 41 10.73 -3.79 1.90
CA ILE A 41 10.65 -3.12 0.59
C ILE A 41 11.49 -1.85 0.57
N ARG A 42 12.64 -1.85 1.27
CA ARG A 42 13.51 -0.66 1.48
C ARG A 42 13.86 -0.01 0.15
N GLN A 43 13.11 1.01 -0.20
CA GLN A 43 13.33 1.81 -1.39
C GLN A 43 13.46 3.25 -0.93
N THR A 44 14.64 3.80 -1.16
CA THR A 44 15.00 5.17 -0.81
C THR A 44 14.17 6.23 -1.54
N TYR A 45 13.29 5.84 -2.49
CA TYR A 45 12.59 6.75 -3.40
C TYR A 45 11.18 6.29 -3.83
N PHE A 46 10.54 5.32 -3.17
CA PHE A 46 9.19 4.95 -3.63
C PHE A 46 8.24 6.15 -3.46
N SER A 47 7.50 6.49 -4.52
CA SER A 47 6.49 7.54 -4.43
C SER A 47 5.44 7.14 -3.41
N LEU A 48 5.12 8.03 -2.47
CA LEU A 48 4.03 7.79 -1.52
C LEU A 48 2.66 7.90 -2.17
N GLU A 49 2.55 8.61 -3.29
CA GLU A 49 1.26 8.92 -3.91
C GLU A 49 0.45 7.65 -4.27
N PRO A 50 1.03 6.61 -4.92
CA PRO A 50 0.31 5.36 -5.16
C PRO A 50 -0.11 4.65 -3.88
N LEU A 51 0.71 4.72 -2.83
CA LEU A 51 0.38 4.12 -1.54
C LEU A 51 -0.78 4.86 -0.87
N ILE A 52 -0.81 6.19 -0.93
CA ILE A 52 -1.92 7.02 -0.44
C ILE A 52 -3.20 6.68 -1.19
N ILE A 53 -3.16 6.63 -2.53
CA ILE A 53 -4.31 6.26 -3.37
C ILE A 53 -4.84 4.87 -3.00
N LEU A 54 -3.94 3.90 -2.80
CA LEU A 54 -4.31 2.56 -2.39
C LEU A 54 -5.01 2.57 -1.04
N LEU A 55 -4.43 3.23 -0.04
CA LEU A 55 -5.01 3.35 1.31
C LEU A 55 -6.39 4.01 1.25
N ASP A 56 -6.52 5.14 0.56
CA ASP A 56 -7.79 5.86 0.37
C ASP A 56 -8.87 4.96 -0.25
N SER A 57 -8.49 4.16 -1.25
CA SER A 57 -9.41 3.22 -1.90
C SER A 57 -9.88 2.06 -1.01
N THR A 58 -9.18 1.83 0.11
CA THR A 58 -9.42 0.71 1.04
C THR A 58 -9.91 1.15 2.41
N THR A 59 -10.17 2.45 2.60
CA THR A 59 -10.56 3.09 3.88
C THR A 59 -11.70 2.39 4.63
N THR A 60 -12.65 1.81 3.91
CA THR A 60 -13.79 1.11 4.52
C THR A 60 -13.57 -0.37 4.79
N THR A 61 -12.50 -0.96 4.25
CA THR A 61 -12.26 -2.40 4.28
C THR A 61 -10.97 -2.80 4.96
N LEU A 62 -10.01 -1.89 5.09
CA LEU A 62 -8.68 -2.17 5.62
C LEU A 62 -8.77 -2.43 7.14
N GLU A 63 -8.42 -3.64 7.54
CA GLU A 63 -8.42 -4.13 8.93
C GLU A 63 -7.00 -4.16 9.49
N ASN A 64 -6.00 -4.42 8.65
CA ASN A 64 -4.60 -4.48 9.05
C ASN A 64 -3.69 -3.77 8.05
N LEU A 65 -2.79 -2.96 8.58
CA LEU A 65 -1.68 -2.34 7.86
C LEU A 65 -0.38 -2.67 8.57
N ASP A 66 0.57 -3.23 7.83
CA ASP A 66 1.89 -3.60 8.33
C ASP A 66 2.98 -3.07 7.39
N PHE A 67 3.90 -2.29 7.98
CA PHE A 67 5.08 -1.74 7.32
C PHE A 67 6.32 -2.17 8.09
N GLU A 68 6.75 -3.42 7.88
CA GLU A 68 7.93 -3.96 8.57
C GLU A 68 9.19 -3.66 7.77
N ALA A 69 10.20 -3.06 8.42
CA ALA A 69 11.50 -2.82 7.81
C ALA A 69 11.47 -2.05 6.46
N CYS A 70 10.41 -1.31 6.14
CA CYS A 70 10.28 -0.56 4.89
C CYS A 70 11.15 0.71 4.81
N GLY A 71 11.73 1.14 5.93
CA GLY A 71 12.50 2.39 5.99
C GLY A 71 11.65 3.66 5.85
N ILE A 72 10.35 3.59 6.19
CA ILE A 72 9.45 4.74 6.20
C ILE A 72 9.94 5.74 7.25
N THR A 73 10.21 6.96 6.82
CA THR A 73 10.62 8.07 7.69
C THR A 73 9.42 8.74 8.36
N ASP A 74 9.65 9.51 9.44
CA ASP A 74 8.59 10.26 10.12
C ASP A 74 7.85 11.23 9.19
N PHE A 75 8.56 11.87 8.26
CA PHE A 75 7.95 12.75 7.26
C PHE A 75 7.02 11.98 6.32
N GLN A 76 7.45 10.81 5.86
CA GLN A 76 6.62 9.96 5.01
C GLN A 76 5.42 9.41 5.77
N LEU A 77 5.59 9.01 7.03
CA LEU A 77 4.50 8.58 7.89
C LEU A 77 3.47 9.70 8.06
N GLN A 78 3.90 10.94 8.31
CA GLN A 78 3.02 12.11 8.40
C GLN A 78 2.20 12.34 7.13
N ALA A 79 2.81 12.12 5.95
CA ALA A 79 2.11 12.23 4.68
C ALA A 79 1.07 11.11 4.46
N LEU A 80 1.25 9.94 5.08
CA LEU A 80 0.29 8.83 5.03
C LEU A 80 -0.87 8.99 6.03
N LEU A 81 -0.68 9.74 7.13
CA LEU A 81 -1.68 9.86 8.19
C LEU A 81 -3.09 10.25 7.71
N PRO A 82 -3.30 11.18 6.75
CA PRO A 82 -4.64 11.50 6.28
C PRO A 82 -5.41 10.27 5.78
N ALA A 83 -4.75 9.42 4.97
CA ALA A 83 -5.34 8.20 4.42
C ALA A 83 -5.59 7.09 5.45
N LEU A 84 -5.00 7.20 6.65
CA LEU A 84 -5.15 6.24 7.75
C LEU A 84 -6.21 6.65 8.78
N ARG A 85 -6.75 7.87 8.70
CA ARG A 85 -7.65 8.44 9.72
C ARG A 85 -9.14 8.30 9.38
N HIS A 86 -9.47 7.53 8.36
CA HIS A 86 -10.84 7.35 7.87
C HIS A 86 -11.64 6.36 8.71
#